data_AF-A0A426V0E3-F1
#
_entry.id   AF-A0A426V0E3-F1
#
_cell.length_a   1.000
_cell.length_b   1.000
_cell.length_c   1.000
_cell.angle_alpha   90.00
_cell.angle_beta   90.00
_cell.angle_gamma   90.00
#
_symmetry.space_group_name_H-M   'P 1'
#
loop_
_entity.id
_entity.type
_entity.pdbx_description
1 polymer ?
#
loop_
_entity_poly.entity_id
_entity_poly.type
_entity_poly.pdbx_seq_one_letter_code
_entity_poly.pdbx_strand_id
1 'polypeptide(L)'
;MIPAAPPESLPSLRVWQRKAMVAYHRGQSRDFLAVATPGAGKTTFALRIAYDLLADGTVDTVTVVCPTEHLKVQWSGAAARFGIQLDPAFRNADVHSAADYHGVVLTYAQIGADPQVHRRRTLARRTLVILDEIHHAGDARSWGDGVKTAFEEAERRLALTGTPFRSDDNPIPFVEYEEYDDGVKRSKADAVYGYRDALADGVVRPVMFMAYSGQAKWRSSAGDELAVRLGEPLTKDLTSQAWRTALDPAGEWISQVIRAADRRLSSLRAAGIPDAGGLIIASDQNTARAYAGILKRVTGKSATIVLSDDAGSSEKIAKFAASDDEWLVAVRMVSEGVDIPRLAVGVYATNAHTPLYFAQAIGRFVRSRRPGETASVFLPSVVPLLSLAENLEQDRDHVIKPKSEDQDPELLLEQAQRVLNEGTELGGERETLESSAELDAVIFDGGSFGLPVQAGSHEEQEYLGLPGLLTPEQIHLLLRKRQREQMSKQKSGARTEVAERQAAEPPMTNAQRRLKLRKQLNALVGARSFATNEPHGKIHATLRSKCGGPPSAQATIEQLEERIAEIRSW
;
A
#
# COMPACT_ATOMS: atom_id res chain seq x y z
N MET A 1 -24.79 33.29 -3.37
CA MET A 1 -24.62 33.74 -1.98
C MET A 1 -23.12 33.91 -1.78
N ILE A 2 -22.65 35.09 -1.37
CA ILE A 2 -21.22 35.34 -1.20
C ILE A 2 -20.80 34.74 0.17
N PRO A 3 -19.65 34.06 0.26
CA PRO A 3 -19.17 33.53 1.54
C PRO A 3 -19.06 34.64 2.59
N ALA A 4 -19.44 34.35 3.82
CA ALA A 4 -19.52 35.37 4.88
C ALA A 4 -18.16 35.76 5.49
N ALA A 5 -17.10 34.98 5.24
CA ALA A 5 -15.79 35.16 5.87
C ALA A 5 -14.94 36.21 5.10
N PRO A 6 -14.30 37.17 5.78
CA PRO A 6 -13.39 38.12 5.11
C PRO A 6 -12.10 37.40 4.64
N PRO A 7 -11.46 37.83 3.53
CA PRO A 7 -10.28 37.16 2.98
C PRO A 7 -9.12 36.98 3.98
N GLU A 8 -8.95 37.95 4.87
CA GLU A 8 -7.92 37.97 5.93
C GLU A 8 -8.10 36.85 6.97
N SER A 9 -9.32 36.35 7.14
CA SER A 9 -9.66 35.34 8.14
C SER A 9 -9.48 33.90 7.64
N LEU A 10 -9.17 33.74 6.35
CA LEU A 10 -9.08 32.43 5.72
C LEU A 10 -7.80 31.70 6.16
N PRO A 11 -7.84 30.36 6.27
CA PRO A 11 -6.65 29.58 6.61
C PRO A 11 -5.48 29.84 5.66
N SER A 12 -4.27 29.96 6.22
CA SER A 12 -3.05 30.14 5.44
C SER A 12 -2.75 28.93 4.56
N LEU A 13 -2.37 29.18 3.31
CA LEU A 13 -2.00 28.13 2.37
C LEU A 13 -0.53 27.72 2.51
N ARG A 14 -0.29 26.40 2.39
CA ARG A 14 1.05 25.80 2.23
C ARG A 14 1.65 26.16 0.87
N VAL A 15 2.97 25.98 0.74
CA VAL A 15 3.71 26.29 -0.50
C VAL A 15 3.12 25.57 -1.71
N TRP A 16 2.89 24.26 -1.62
CA TRP A 16 2.31 23.49 -2.73
C TRP A 16 0.89 23.97 -3.09
N GLN A 17 0.07 24.31 -2.10
CA GLN A 17 -1.29 24.82 -2.32
C GLN A 17 -1.25 26.14 -3.06
N ARG A 18 -0.34 27.06 -2.70
CA ARG A 18 -0.15 28.33 -3.44
C ARG A 18 0.27 28.08 -4.88
N LYS A 19 1.20 27.16 -5.13
CA LYS A 19 1.61 26.78 -6.50
C LYS A 19 0.43 26.22 -7.30
N ALA A 20 -0.33 25.30 -6.69
CA ALA A 20 -1.52 24.71 -7.31
C ALA A 20 -2.62 25.74 -7.58
N MET A 21 -2.83 26.72 -6.68
CA MET A 21 -3.77 27.83 -6.88
C MET A 21 -3.39 28.68 -8.10
N VAL A 22 -2.09 28.95 -8.30
CA VAL A 22 -1.62 29.67 -9.49
C VAL A 22 -1.88 28.87 -10.75
N ALA A 23 -1.66 27.55 -10.74
CA ALA A 23 -1.97 26.67 -11.86
C ALA A 23 -3.48 26.68 -12.18
N TYR A 24 -4.32 26.53 -11.16
CA TYR A 24 -5.79 26.53 -11.27
C TYR A 24 -6.30 27.82 -11.94
N HIS A 25 -5.92 28.98 -11.40
CA HIS A 25 -6.38 30.28 -11.88
C HIS A 25 -5.81 30.66 -13.24
N ARG A 26 -4.65 30.13 -13.63
CA ARG A 26 -4.09 30.33 -14.98
C ARG A 26 -4.76 29.45 -16.04
N GLY A 27 -5.07 28.19 -15.70
CA GLY A 27 -5.68 27.26 -16.64
C GLY A 27 -7.13 27.62 -16.94
N GLN A 28 -7.89 28.06 -15.93
CA GLN A 28 -9.34 28.31 -16.00
C GLN A 28 -10.15 27.16 -16.64
N SER A 29 -9.58 25.95 -16.65
CA SER A 29 -10.18 24.75 -17.23
C SER A 29 -11.44 24.35 -16.47
N ARG A 30 -12.37 23.69 -17.18
CA ARG A 30 -13.53 23.06 -16.55
C ARG A 30 -13.08 21.99 -15.55
N ASP A 31 -12.07 21.21 -15.92
CA ASP A 31 -11.50 20.13 -15.11
C ASP A 31 -10.16 20.52 -14.52
N PHE A 32 -9.93 20.18 -13.26
CA PHE A 32 -8.64 20.31 -12.60
C PHE A 32 -8.39 19.12 -11.67
N LEU A 33 -7.31 18.38 -11.90
CA LEU A 33 -6.87 17.27 -11.08
C LEU A 33 -5.69 17.67 -10.20
N ALA A 34 -5.91 17.66 -8.88
CA ALA A 34 -4.86 17.80 -7.88
C ALA A 34 -4.55 16.44 -7.24
N VAL A 35 -3.34 15.94 -7.50
CA VAL A 35 -2.79 14.75 -6.84
C VAL A 35 -1.93 15.22 -5.67
N ALA A 36 -2.35 14.95 -4.45
CA ALA A 36 -1.62 15.37 -3.26
C ALA A 36 -1.66 14.33 -2.14
N THR A 37 -0.49 14.01 -1.59
CA THR A 37 -0.33 12.96 -0.57
C THR A 37 -1.31 13.10 0.62
N PRO A 38 -1.70 12.00 1.31
CA PRO A 38 -2.50 12.09 2.53
C PRO A 38 -1.93 13.08 3.55
N GLY A 39 -2.79 13.92 4.14
CA GLY A 39 -2.37 14.98 5.07
C GLY A 39 -1.81 16.25 4.42
N ALA A 40 -1.72 16.32 3.08
CA ALA A 40 -1.26 17.52 2.36
C ALA A 40 -2.17 18.75 2.55
N GLY A 41 -3.42 18.56 2.98
CA GLY A 41 -4.39 19.64 3.17
C GLY A 41 -5.29 19.90 1.96
N LYS A 42 -5.66 18.84 1.22
CA LYS A 42 -6.52 18.91 0.01
C LYS A 42 -7.83 19.67 0.27
N THR A 43 -8.47 19.44 1.42
CA THR A 43 -9.70 20.12 1.83
C THR A 43 -9.53 21.65 1.89
N THR A 44 -8.45 22.14 2.51
CA THR A 44 -8.16 23.59 2.59
C THR A 44 -7.95 24.19 1.20
N PHE A 45 -7.24 23.48 0.33
CA PHE A 45 -7.01 23.91 -1.05
C PHE A 45 -8.33 24.01 -1.83
N ALA A 46 -9.16 22.98 -1.77
CA ALA A 46 -10.44 22.95 -2.49
C ALA A 46 -11.44 23.99 -1.97
N LEU A 47 -11.52 24.18 -0.65
CA LEU A 47 -12.39 25.21 -0.06
C LEU A 47 -11.89 26.63 -0.37
N ARG A 48 -10.58 26.82 -0.58
CA ARG A 48 -10.08 28.11 -1.06
C ARG A 48 -10.52 28.40 -2.48
N ILE A 49 -10.44 27.42 -3.38
CA ILE A 49 -10.98 27.54 -4.75
C ILE A 49 -12.49 27.83 -4.70
N ALA A 50 -13.24 27.09 -3.88
CA ALA A 50 -14.67 27.30 -3.73
C ALA A 50 -15.01 28.71 -3.23
N TYR A 51 -14.24 29.22 -2.26
CA TYR A 51 -14.38 30.59 -1.77
C TYR A 51 -14.16 31.61 -2.90
N ASP A 52 -13.05 31.50 -3.63
CA ASP A 52 -12.69 32.45 -4.69
C ASP A 52 -13.80 32.47 -5.79
N LEU A 53 -14.27 31.30 -6.24
CA LEU A 53 -15.30 31.18 -7.29
C LEU A 53 -16.70 31.61 -6.86
N LEU A 54 -17.04 31.47 -5.58
CA LEU A 54 -18.31 31.99 -5.04
C LEU A 54 -18.25 33.50 -4.85
N ALA A 55 -17.09 34.03 -4.46
CA ALA A 55 -16.90 35.45 -4.20
C ALA A 55 -16.85 36.28 -5.49
N ASP A 56 -16.23 35.76 -6.55
CA ASP A 56 -16.18 36.42 -7.87
C ASP A 56 -17.44 36.16 -8.72
N GLY A 57 -18.31 35.26 -8.28
CA GLY A 57 -19.56 34.93 -8.95
C GLY A 57 -19.39 34.04 -10.18
N THR A 58 -18.27 33.33 -10.33
CA THR A 58 -18.07 32.30 -11.36
C THR A 58 -19.05 31.14 -11.15
N VAL A 59 -19.26 30.73 -9.89
CA VAL A 59 -20.23 29.69 -9.52
C VAL A 59 -21.24 30.21 -8.51
N ASP A 60 -22.44 29.65 -8.53
CA ASP A 60 -23.55 30.01 -7.64
C ASP A 60 -23.70 29.03 -6.47
N THR A 61 -23.19 27.80 -6.62
CA THR A 61 -23.35 26.72 -5.65
C THR A 61 -22.17 25.74 -5.69
N VAL A 62 -21.95 25.01 -4.59
CA VAL A 62 -20.90 24.00 -4.45
C VAL A 62 -21.52 22.62 -4.18
N THR A 63 -21.01 21.58 -4.82
CA THR A 63 -21.29 20.18 -4.48
C THR A 63 -19.99 19.49 -4.14
N VAL A 64 -19.86 18.99 -2.92
CA VAL A 64 -18.72 18.16 -2.51
C VAL A 64 -19.16 16.70 -2.54
N VAL A 65 -18.33 15.83 -3.12
CA VAL A 65 -18.52 14.39 -3.14
C VAL A 65 -17.38 13.74 -2.39
N CYS A 66 -17.69 12.92 -1.38
CA CYS A 66 -16.70 12.21 -0.58
C CYS A 66 -17.01 10.71 -0.47
N PRO A 67 -16.05 9.86 -0.08
CA PRO A 67 -16.25 8.41 -0.01
C PRO A 67 -17.29 7.95 1.03
N THR A 68 -17.30 8.55 2.23
CA THR A 68 -18.08 8.05 3.38
C THR A 68 -19.01 9.09 3.99
N GLU A 69 -20.05 8.65 4.71
CA GLU A 69 -20.99 9.54 5.40
C GLU A 69 -20.32 10.41 6.48
N HIS A 70 -19.34 9.86 7.20
CA HIS A 70 -18.61 10.60 8.23
C HIS A 70 -17.83 11.79 7.64
N LEU A 71 -17.30 11.64 6.42
CA LEU A 71 -16.60 12.71 5.72
C LEU A 71 -17.52 13.88 5.37
N LYS A 72 -18.83 13.67 5.21
CA LYS A 72 -19.79 14.75 4.91
C LYS A 72 -19.80 15.82 6.01
N VAL A 73 -19.84 15.37 7.26
CA VAL A 73 -19.81 16.24 8.43
C VAL A 73 -18.47 16.97 8.55
N GLN A 74 -17.36 16.29 8.28
CA GLN A 74 -16.03 16.90 8.30
C GLN A 74 -15.87 17.99 7.22
N TRP A 75 -16.33 17.73 6.00
CA TRP A 75 -16.31 18.70 4.91
C TRP A 75 -17.21 19.91 5.20
N SER A 76 -18.41 19.70 5.73
CA SER A 76 -19.31 20.77 6.15
C SER A 76 -18.67 21.66 7.23
N GLY A 77 -18.12 21.04 8.29
CA GLY A 77 -17.43 21.78 9.36
C GLY A 77 -16.16 22.50 8.87
N ALA A 78 -15.44 21.93 7.90
CA ALA A 78 -14.29 22.60 7.28
C ALA A 78 -14.72 23.80 6.42
N ALA A 79 -15.78 23.67 5.64
CA ALA A 79 -16.33 24.71 4.79
C ALA A 79 -16.85 25.91 5.60
N ALA A 80 -17.43 25.66 6.77
CA ALA A 80 -17.89 26.73 7.67
C ALA A 80 -16.77 27.70 8.06
N ARG A 81 -15.51 27.24 8.17
CA ARG A 81 -14.35 28.11 8.45
C ARG A 81 -14.01 29.08 7.31
N PHE A 82 -14.51 28.79 6.10
CA PHE A 82 -14.42 29.66 4.93
C PHE A 82 -15.70 30.48 4.73
N GLY A 83 -16.64 30.42 5.68
CA GLY A 83 -17.96 31.06 5.55
C GLY A 83 -18.88 30.36 4.53
N ILE A 84 -18.55 29.13 4.12
CA ILE A 84 -19.32 28.33 3.16
C ILE A 84 -20.16 27.32 3.95
N GLN A 85 -21.49 27.48 3.90
CA GLN A 85 -22.44 26.56 4.51
C GLN A 85 -22.78 25.44 3.52
N LEU A 86 -22.39 24.21 3.83
CA LEU A 86 -22.73 23.01 3.05
C LEU A 86 -23.60 22.08 3.87
N ASP A 87 -24.70 21.61 3.29
CA ASP A 87 -25.63 20.68 3.94
C ASP A 87 -25.10 19.23 3.86
N PRO A 88 -24.74 18.60 4.99
CA PRO A 88 -24.32 17.20 5.01
C PRO A 88 -25.50 16.22 5.16
N ALA A 89 -26.73 16.70 5.40
CA ALA A 89 -27.90 15.87 5.67
C ALA A 89 -28.78 15.61 4.43
N PHE A 90 -28.50 16.28 3.31
CA PHE A 90 -29.24 16.16 2.05
C PHE A 90 -29.45 14.69 1.63
N ARG A 91 -30.70 14.32 1.36
CA ARG A 91 -31.09 13.01 0.81
C ARG A 91 -31.62 13.16 -0.60
N ASN A 92 -31.57 12.10 -1.41
CA ASN A 92 -32.10 12.16 -2.79
C ASN A 92 -33.62 12.40 -2.85
N ALA A 93 -34.33 12.11 -1.76
CA ALA A 93 -35.75 12.45 -1.59
C ALA A 93 -35.98 13.96 -1.40
N ASP A 94 -34.98 14.69 -0.89
CA ASP A 94 -35.02 16.12 -0.69
C ASP A 94 -34.73 16.78 -2.05
N VAL A 95 -35.76 16.97 -2.87
CA VAL A 95 -35.60 17.45 -4.26
C VAL A 95 -34.84 18.79 -4.34
N HIS A 96 -34.88 19.61 -3.27
CA HIS A 96 -34.24 20.91 -3.17
C HIS A 96 -33.46 21.08 -1.85
N SER A 97 -32.33 21.76 -1.92
CA SER A 97 -31.58 22.21 -0.72
C SER A 97 -32.21 23.48 -0.16
N ALA A 98 -32.13 23.66 1.16
CA ALA A 98 -32.57 24.90 1.80
C ALA A 98 -31.76 26.11 1.32
N ALA A 99 -32.40 27.28 1.24
CA ALA A 99 -31.86 28.46 0.55
C ALA A 99 -30.70 29.13 1.30
N ASP A 100 -30.50 28.79 2.56
CA ASP A 100 -29.42 29.24 3.46
C ASP A 100 -28.10 28.49 3.23
N TYR A 101 -28.11 27.38 2.48
CA TYR A 101 -26.88 26.67 2.11
C TYR A 101 -26.30 27.16 0.78
N HIS A 102 -24.97 27.20 0.73
CA HIS A 102 -24.20 27.42 -0.50
C HIS A 102 -24.10 26.14 -1.34
N GLY A 103 -24.53 24.99 -0.80
CA GLY A 103 -24.24 23.71 -1.41
C GLY A 103 -24.54 22.50 -0.53
N VAL A 104 -24.10 21.34 -0.98
CA VAL A 104 -24.26 20.05 -0.26
C VAL A 104 -22.97 19.28 -0.19
N VAL A 105 -22.91 18.32 0.72
CA VAL A 105 -21.92 17.25 0.73
C VAL A 105 -22.63 15.90 0.54
N LEU A 106 -22.14 15.08 -0.40
CA LEU A 106 -22.76 13.83 -0.85
C LEU A 106 -21.74 12.70 -0.83
N THR A 107 -22.22 11.45 -0.83
CA THR A 107 -21.36 10.28 -1.09
C THR A 107 -21.43 9.83 -2.54
N TYR A 108 -20.37 9.14 -3.02
CA TYR A 108 -20.40 8.45 -4.31
C TYR A 108 -21.56 7.45 -4.40
N ALA A 109 -21.82 6.72 -3.31
CA ALA A 109 -22.95 5.80 -3.22
C ALA A 109 -24.31 6.51 -3.38
N GLN A 110 -24.48 7.67 -2.73
CA GLN A 110 -25.68 8.48 -2.86
C GLN A 110 -25.91 8.95 -4.32
N ILE A 111 -24.83 9.34 -5.02
CA ILE A 111 -24.92 9.73 -6.43
C ILE A 111 -25.24 8.53 -7.31
N GLY A 112 -24.58 7.40 -7.10
CA GLY A 112 -24.84 6.17 -7.85
C GLY A 112 -26.27 5.67 -7.69
N ALA A 113 -26.92 5.94 -6.56
CA ALA A 113 -28.31 5.55 -6.31
C ALA A 113 -29.34 6.35 -7.14
N ASP A 114 -29.14 7.66 -7.34
CA ASP A 114 -29.98 8.47 -8.23
C ASP A 114 -29.18 9.62 -8.88
N PRO A 115 -28.49 9.36 -10.00
CA PRO A 115 -27.71 10.37 -10.69
C PRO A 115 -28.54 11.53 -11.26
N GLN A 116 -29.82 11.30 -11.56
CA GLN A 116 -30.68 12.30 -12.22
C GLN A 116 -31.12 13.42 -11.28
N VAL A 117 -31.28 13.13 -9.98
CA VAL A 117 -31.48 14.19 -8.96
C VAL A 117 -30.30 15.16 -8.99
N HIS A 118 -29.07 14.64 -8.99
CA HIS A 118 -27.87 15.46 -8.97
C HIS A 118 -27.64 16.19 -10.29
N ARG A 119 -27.89 15.54 -11.43
CA ARG A 119 -27.84 16.18 -12.75
C ARG A 119 -28.74 17.40 -12.85
N ARG A 120 -30.00 17.27 -12.39
CA ARG A 120 -30.95 18.40 -12.36
C ARG A 120 -30.45 19.57 -11.51
N ARG A 121 -29.83 19.26 -10.36
CA ARG A 121 -29.24 20.29 -9.48
C ARG A 121 -28.05 20.99 -10.13
N THR A 122 -27.15 20.23 -10.76
CA THR A 122 -25.99 20.75 -11.49
C THR A 122 -26.42 21.64 -12.66
N LEU A 123 -27.48 21.29 -13.38
CA LEU A 123 -28.01 22.07 -14.50
C LEU A 123 -28.75 23.34 -14.08
N ALA A 124 -29.35 23.35 -12.88
CA ALA A 124 -30.17 24.48 -12.42
C ALA A 124 -29.33 25.71 -12.03
N ARG A 125 -28.04 25.54 -11.71
CA ARG A 125 -27.15 26.58 -11.20
C ARG A 125 -25.71 26.33 -11.63
N ARG A 126 -24.92 27.39 -11.84
CA ARG A 126 -23.48 27.24 -12.12
C ARG A 126 -22.81 26.61 -10.91
N THR A 127 -22.40 25.36 -11.04
CA THR A 127 -21.99 24.52 -9.92
C THR A 127 -20.50 24.23 -9.99
N LEU A 128 -19.78 24.47 -8.89
CA LEU A 128 -18.48 23.83 -8.64
C LEU A 128 -18.73 22.44 -8.03
N VAL A 129 -18.18 21.41 -8.66
CA VAL A 129 -18.17 20.04 -8.11
C VAL A 129 -16.77 19.72 -7.61
N ILE A 130 -16.64 19.40 -6.33
CA ILE A 130 -15.40 18.92 -5.72
C ILE A 130 -15.53 17.41 -5.55
N LEU A 131 -14.69 16.64 -6.22
CA LEU A 131 -14.64 15.18 -6.18
C LEU A 131 -13.46 14.77 -5.29
N ASP A 132 -13.73 14.55 -4.01
CA ASP A 132 -12.72 14.08 -3.06
C ASP A 132 -12.44 12.60 -3.24
N GLU A 133 -11.16 12.22 -3.20
CA GLU A 133 -10.67 10.88 -3.50
C GLU A 133 -11.34 10.28 -4.76
N ILE A 134 -11.23 10.99 -5.89
CA ILE A 134 -11.94 10.67 -7.16
C ILE A 134 -11.71 9.23 -7.67
N HIS A 135 -10.66 8.56 -7.21
CA HIS A 135 -10.44 7.14 -7.51
C HIS A 135 -11.62 6.25 -7.08
N HIS A 136 -12.41 6.64 -6.07
CA HIS A 136 -13.64 5.94 -5.70
C HIS A 136 -14.71 5.93 -6.79
N ALA A 137 -14.75 6.94 -7.67
CA ALA A 137 -15.61 6.88 -8.85
C ALA A 137 -15.25 5.70 -9.78
N GLY A 138 -14.07 5.11 -9.60
CA GLY A 138 -13.64 3.88 -10.26
C GLY A 138 -13.96 2.57 -9.52
N ASP A 139 -14.31 2.60 -8.22
CA ASP A 139 -14.49 1.38 -7.42
C ASP A 139 -15.64 0.50 -7.90
N ALA A 140 -16.71 1.14 -8.39
CA ALA A 140 -17.86 0.47 -8.99
C ALA A 140 -18.26 1.20 -10.27
N ARG A 141 -18.55 0.43 -11.33
CA ARG A 141 -18.99 0.98 -12.63
C ARG A 141 -20.21 1.90 -12.47
N SER A 142 -21.14 1.55 -11.58
CA SER A 142 -22.34 2.36 -11.29
C SER A 142 -22.01 3.72 -10.67
N TRP A 143 -20.92 3.83 -9.89
CA TRP A 143 -20.51 5.09 -9.29
C TRP A 143 -19.87 6.00 -10.36
N GLY A 144 -19.00 5.44 -11.20
CA GLY A 144 -18.37 6.19 -12.29
C GLY A 144 -19.39 6.72 -13.31
N ASP A 145 -20.30 5.86 -13.76
CA ASP A 145 -21.38 6.24 -14.68
C ASP A 145 -22.34 7.26 -14.04
N GLY A 146 -22.63 7.10 -12.74
CA GLY A 146 -23.45 8.02 -11.96
C GLY A 146 -22.81 9.40 -11.81
N VAL A 147 -21.53 9.46 -11.45
CA VAL A 147 -20.74 10.71 -11.33
C VAL A 147 -20.68 11.43 -12.66
N LYS A 148 -20.42 10.71 -13.76
CA LYS A 148 -20.44 11.29 -15.11
C LYS A 148 -21.80 11.90 -15.41
N THR A 149 -22.87 11.12 -15.26
CA THR A 149 -24.25 11.56 -15.53
C THR A 149 -24.65 12.78 -14.69
N ALA A 150 -24.26 12.82 -13.42
CA ALA A 150 -24.62 13.88 -12.48
C ALA A 150 -23.88 15.21 -12.75
N PHE A 151 -22.63 15.16 -13.22
CA PHE A 151 -21.72 16.31 -13.18
C PHE A 151 -21.05 16.64 -14.52
N GLU A 152 -21.45 16.01 -15.62
CA GLU A 152 -20.92 16.31 -16.96
C GLU A 152 -21.02 17.80 -17.34
N GLU A 153 -22.11 18.44 -16.91
CA GLU A 153 -22.46 19.83 -17.20
C GLU A 153 -22.08 20.82 -16.09
N ALA A 154 -21.24 20.42 -15.14
CA ALA A 154 -20.75 21.32 -14.10
C ALA A 154 -19.91 22.47 -14.69
N GLU A 155 -20.02 23.65 -14.08
CA GLU A 155 -19.26 24.85 -14.50
C GLU A 155 -17.76 24.66 -14.25
N ARG A 156 -17.42 24.11 -13.07
CA ARG A 156 -16.06 23.73 -12.68
C ARG A 156 -16.09 22.38 -11.96
N ARG A 157 -15.06 21.57 -12.16
CA ARG A 157 -14.84 20.28 -11.51
C ARG A 157 -13.42 20.23 -10.96
N LEU A 158 -13.32 20.08 -9.65
CA LEU A 158 -12.07 19.93 -8.93
C LEU A 158 -11.95 18.49 -8.43
N ALA A 159 -11.10 17.71 -9.06
CA ALA A 159 -10.79 16.35 -8.67
C ALA A 159 -9.60 16.34 -7.71
N LEU A 160 -9.75 15.68 -6.57
CA LEU A 160 -8.70 15.52 -5.56
C LEU A 160 -8.41 14.03 -5.37
N THR A 161 -7.14 13.66 -5.28
CA THR A 161 -6.76 12.29 -4.92
C THR A 161 -5.40 12.25 -4.24
N GLY A 162 -5.22 11.33 -3.29
CA GLY A 162 -3.88 10.98 -2.80
C GLY A 162 -3.12 10.02 -3.73
N THR A 163 -3.86 9.37 -4.62
CA THR A 163 -3.47 8.15 -5.31
C THR A 163 -4.22 8.12 -6.64
N PRO A 164 -3.65 8.60 -7.76
CA PRO A 164 -4.28 8.46 -9.06
C PRO A 164 -4.08 7.00 -9.51
N PHE A 165 -4.75 6.06 -8.86
CA PHE A 165 -4.59 4.63 -9.14
C PHE A 165 -5.95 3.97 -9.27
N ARG A 166 -6.06 3.12 -10.29
CA ARG A 166 -7.01 2.01 -10.32
C ARG A 166 -6.25 0.72 -10.62
N SER A 167 -6.89 -0.39 -10.30
CA SER A 167 -6.45 -1.74 -10.67
C SER A 167 -7.12 -2.27 -11.94
N ASP A 168 -8.08 -1.55 -12.52
CA ASP A 168 -8.82 -1.91 -13.73
C ASP A 168 -8.65 -0.87 -14.86
N ASP A 169 -8.83 -1.31 -16.12
CA ASP A 169 -8.52 -0.53 -17.34
C ASP A 169 -9.58 0.52 -17.73
N ASN A 170 -10.43 0.97 -16.79
CA ASN A 170 -11.46 1.96 -17.09
C ASN A 170 -11.00 3.37 -16.69
N PRO A 171 -11.20 4.40 -17.55
CA PRO A 171 -10.85 5.77 -17.19
C PRO A 171 -11.70 6.27 -16.02
N ILE A 172 -11.08 7.05 -15.13
CA ILE A 172 -11.80 7.79 -14.08
C ILE A 172 -12.55 8.95 -14.75
N PRO A 173 -13.84 9.16 -14.44
CA PRO A 173 -14.58 10.31 -14.97
C PRO A 173 -13.83 11.62 -14.71
N PHE A 174 -13.74 12.48 -15.72
CA PHE A 174 -13.15 13.82 -15.64
C PHE A 174 -11.63 13.86 -15.40
N VAL A 175 -10.94 12.71 -15.51
CA VAL A 175 -9.47 12.65 -15.52
C VAL A 175 -8.99 12.55 -16.95
N GLU A 176 -8.03 13.40 -17.32
CA GLU A 176 -7.37 13.35 -18.62
C GLU A 176 -6.30 12.25 -18.65
N TYR A 177 -6.13 11.62 -19.81
CA TYR A 177 -5.13 10.58 -20.03
C TYR A 177 -4.32 10.89 -21.29
N GLU A 178 -2.99 10.94 -21.16
CA GLU A 178 -2.05 11.12 -22.27
C GLU A 178 -1.47 9.78 -22.71
N GLU A 179 -1.29 9.61 -24.01
CA GLU A 179 -0.72 8.40 -24.60
C GLU A 179 0.80 8.53 -24.73
N TYR A 180 1.54 7.52 -24.26
CA TYR A 180 3.00 7.48 -24.29
C TYR A 180 3.51 6.51 -25.37
N ASP A 181 4.81 6.61 -25.71
CA ASP A 181 5.46 5.83 -26.78
C ASP A 181 5.35 4.30 -26.62
N ASP A 182 5.06 3.82 -25.41
CA ASP A 182 4.82 2.41 -25.08
C ASP A 182 3.37 1.95 -25.38
N GLY A 183 2.53 2.82 -25.96
CA GLY A 183 1.10 2.57 -26.22
C GLY A 183 0.24 2.58 -24.96
N VAL A 184 0.81 3.03 -23.84
CA VAL A 184 0.15 3.05 -22.54
C VAL A 184 -0.39 4.45 -22.26
N LYS A 185 -1.65 4.54 -21.82
CA LYS A 185 -2.27 5.81 -21.46
C LYS A 185 -2.01 6.12 -19.99
N ARG A 186 -1.54 7.31 -19.65
CA ARG A 186 -1.30 7.70 -18.26
C ARG A 186 -2.10 8.91 -17.84
N SER A 187 -2.61 8.93 -16.60
CA SER A 187 -3.38 10.07 -16.12
C SER A 187 -2.50 11.31 -16.06
N LYS A 188 -3.02 12.43 -16.54
CA LYS A 188 -2.37 13.73 -16.42
C LYS A 188 -2.97 14.50 -15.26
N ALA A 189 -2.13 14.96 -14.34
CA ALA A 189 -2.55 15.84 -13.25
C ALA A 189 -2.10 17.28 -13.51
N ASP A 190 -2.96 18.24 -13.20
CA ASP A 190 -2.66 19.68 -13.32
C ASP A 190 -1.75 20.17 -12.19
N ALA A 191 -1.85 19.54 -11.02
CA ALA A 191 -0.96 19.77 -9.90
C ALA A 191 -0.62 18.46 -9.18
N VAL A 192 0.67 18.20 -9.01
CA VAL A 192 1.20 17.05 -8.26
C VAL A 192 1.94 17.55 -7.03
N TYR A 193 1.63 16.97 -5.88
CA TYR A 193 2.35 17.11 -4.63
C TYR A 193 2.55 15.72 -4.03
N GLY A 194 3.65 15.11 -4.46
CA GLY A 194 3.98 13.72 -4.20
C GLY A 194 4.41 13.44 -2.76
N TYR A 195 4.67 12.16 -2.46
CA TYR A 195 5.21 11.78 -1.17
C TYR A 195 6.62 12.34 -0.97
N ARG A 196 7.44 12.37 -2.02
CA ARG A 196 8.79 12.94 -2.02
C ARG A 196 8.79 14.43 -1.64
N ASP A 197 7.97 15.23 -2.32
CA ASP A 197 7.84 16.67 -2.01
C ASP A 197 7.35 16.89 -0.59
N ALA A 198 6.37 16.10 -0.16
CA ALA A 198 5.82 16.20 1.18
C ALA A 198 6.81 15.82 2.29
N LEU A 199 7.72 14.90 2.00
CA LEU A 199 8.80 14.53 2.90
C LEU A 199 9.82 15.66 3.01
N ALA A 200 10.19 16.27 1.88
CA ALA A 200 11.10 17.43 1.85
C ALA A 200 10.52 18.65 2.59
N ASP A 201 9.22 18.89 2.46
CA ASP A 201 8.50 19.97 3.15
C ASP A 201 8.16 19.62 4.63
N GLY A 202 8.47 18.41 5.10
CA GLY A 202 8.20 17.94 6.47
C GLY A 202 6.71 17.77 6.81
N VAL A 203 5.85 17.70 5.79
CA VAL A 203 4.39 17.50 5.95
C VAL A 203 4.08 16.06 6.32
N VAL A 204 4.83 15.13 5.74
CA VAL A 204 4.78 13.70 6.09
C VAL A 204 6.10 13.29 6.73
N ARG A 205 6.09 12.12 7.36
CA ARG A 205 7.26 11.52 7.97
C ARG A 205 7.69 10.25 7.22
N PRO A 206 8.97 9.90 7.26
CA PRO A 206 9.48 8.74 6.53
C PRO A 206 8.95 7.43 7.11
N VAL A 207 8.81 6.42 6.25
CA VAL A 207 8.34 5.08 6.59
C VAL A 207 9.47 4.08 6.37
N MET A 208 9.75 3.28 7.39
CA MET A 208 10.63 2.13 7.29
C MET A 208 9.81 0.86 7.09
N PHE A 209 10.09 0.11 6.04
CA PHE A 209 9.45 -1.18 5.81
C PHE A 209 10.33 -2.31 6.33
N MET A 210 9.82 -3.07 7.30
CA MET A 210 10.48 -4.23 7.87
C MET A 210 9.95 -5.49 7.16
N ALA A 211 10.69 -6.00 6.18
CA ALA A 211 10.28 -7.16 5.40
C ALA A 211 10.64 -8.45 6.12
N TYR A 212 9.63 -9.25 6.48
CA TYR A 212 9.81 -10.54 7.13
C TYR A 212 9.58 -11.69 6.13
N SER A 213 10.64 -12.46 5.89
CA SER A 213 10.58 -13.76 5.22
C SER A 213 10.16 -14.85 6.23
N GLY A 214 10.14 -16.09 5.77
CA GLY A 214 9.77 -17.24 6.57
C GLY A 214 9.65 -18.52 5.76
N GLN A 215 9.89 -19.67 6.39
CA GLN A 215 9.45 -20.94 5.81
C GLN A 215 7.95 -21.10 6.01
N ALA A 216 7.24 -21.49 4.98
CA ALA A 216 5.83 -21.84 5.00
C ALA A 216 5.68 -23.30 4.59
N LYS A 217 5.14 -24.12 5.48
CA LYS A 217 4.80 -25.53 5.24
C LYS A 217 3.32 -25.75 5.41
N TRP A 218 2.67 -26.34 4.41
CA TRP A 218 1.25 -26.69 4.46
C TRP A 218 1.00 -28.03 3.79
N ARG A 219 -0.12 -28.66 4.15
CA ARG A 219 -0.64 -29.82 3.46
C ARG A 219 -1.73 -29.40 2.48
N SER A 220 -1.59 -29.81 1.21
CA SER A 220 -2.58 -29.58 0.17
C SER A 220 -3.81 -30.48 0.40
N SER A 221 -4.92 -30.17 -0.27
CA SER A 221 -6.12 -31.02 -0.25
C SER A 221 -5.90 -32.41 -0.88
N ALA A 222 -4.84 -32.58 -1.67
CA ALA A 222 -4.41 -33.87 -2.20
C ALA A 222 -3.52 -34.67 -1.23
N GLY A 223 -3.21 -34.10 -0.06
CA GLY A 223 -2.33 -34.71 0.94
C GLY A 223 -0.84 -34.41 0.76
N ASP A 224 -0.46 -33.68 -0.28
CA ASP A 224 0.94 -33.32 -0.54
C ASP A 224 1.42 -32.27 0.47
N GLU A 225 2.58 -32.52 1.08
CA GLU A 225 3.27 -31.54 1.92
C GLU A 225 4.18 -30.67 1.06
N LEU A 226 3.93 -29.37 1.10
CA LEU A 226 4.72 -28.37 0.37
C LEU A 226 5.44 -27.48 1.38
N ALA A 227 6.72 -27.25 1.13
CA ALA A 227 7.57 -26.36 1.92
C ALA A 227 8.23 -25.36 0.98
N VAL A 228 7.96 -24.07 1.19
CA VAL A 228 8.59 -22.98 0.42
C VAL A 228 8.99 -21.86 1.35
N ARG A 229 9.85 -20.96 0.87
CA ARG A 229 10.28 -19.78 1.62
C ARG A 229 9.74 -18.51 0.98
N LEU A 230 9.22 -17.60 1.79
CA LEU A 230 8.84 -16.26 1.34
C LEU A 230 10.06 -15.51 0.82
N GLY A 231 9.94 -14.84 -0.32
CA GLY A 231 11.03 -14.08 -0.95
C GLY A 231 11.84 -14.89 -1.97
N GLU A 232 11.69 -16.21 -2.05
CA GLU A 232 12.26 -17.00 -3.14
C GLU A 232 11.44 -16.87 -4.43
N PRO A 233 12.06 -17.02 -5.62
CA PRO A 233 11.33 -17.03 -6.88
C PRO A 233 10.36 -18.22 -6.94
N LEU A 234 9.06 -17.93 -6.79
CA LEU A 234 7.98 -18.90 -6.80
C LEU A 234 6.98 -18.58 -7.93
N THR A 235 6.16 -19.55 -8.31
CA THR A 235 5.01 -19.29 -9.16
C THR A 235 4.00 -18.40 -8.42
N LYS A 236 3.12 -17.71 -9.16
CA LYS A 236 2.07 -16.87 -8.56
C LYS A 236 1.23 -17.66 -7.55
N ASP A 237 0.83 -18.88 -7.90
CA ASP A 237 0.01 -19.73 -7.04
C ASP A 237 0.74 -20.14 -5.75
N LEU A 238 2.01 -20.54 -5.86
CA LEU A 238 2.81 -20.90 -4.69
C LEU A 238 3.10 -19.69 -3.79
N THR A 239 3.32 -18.51 -4.38
CA THR A 239 3.50 -17.26 -3.64
C THR A 239 2.24 -16.93 -2.84
N SER A 240 1.07 -16.96 -3.48
CA SER A 240 -0.21 -16.70 -2.83
C SER A 240 -0.55 -17.72 -1.74
N GLN A 241 -0.15 -18.98 -1.91
CA GLN A 241 -0.31 -20.01 -0.88
C GLN A 241 0.64 -19.78 0.29
N ALA A 242 1.93 -19.64 0.04
CA ALA A 242 2.93 -19.37 1.08
C ALA A 242 2.60 -18.14 1.91
N TRP A 243 2.12 -17.08 1.25
CA TRP A 243 1.70 -15.85 1.89
C TRP A 243 0.50 -16.08 2.81
N ARG A 244 -0.56 -16.77 2.35
CA ARG A 244 -1.70 -17.11 3.22
C ARG A 244 -1.28 -17.97 4.42
N THR A 245 -0.41 -18.96 4.21
CA THR A 245 0.12 -19.83 5.27
C THR A 245 0.91 -19.03 6.31
N ALA A 246 1.69 -18.03 5.90
CA ALA A 246 2.42 -17.16 6.82
C ALA A 246 1.48 -16.27 7.66
N LEU A 247 0.35 -15.85 7.09
CA LEU A 247 -0.65 -15.03 7.78
C LEU A 247 -1.64 -15.85 8.65
N ASP A 248 -1.56 -17.17 8.63
CA ASP A 248 -2.44 -18.03 9.43
C ASP A 248 -2.28 -17.73 10.94
N PRO A 249 -3.35 -17.35 11.66
CA PRO A 249 -3.30 -17.15 13.11
C PRO A 249 -2.84 -18.38 13.92
N ALA A 250 -2.96 -19.59 13.37
CA ALA A 250 -2.46 -20.81 14.00
C ALA A 250 -0.94 -20.99 13.85
N GLY A 251 -0.32 -20.30 12.87
CA GLY A 251 1.12 -20.37 12.61
C GLY A 251 1.96 -19.50 13.56
N GLU A 252 3.28 -19.68 13.53
CA GLU A 252 4.18 -18.89 14.38
C GLU A 252 4.63 -17.58 13.73
N TRP A 253 4.60 -17.48 12.40
CA TRP A 253 5.11 -16.31 11.68
C TRP A 253 4.47 -15.01 12.18
N ILE A 254 3.14 -14.95 12.21
CA ILE A 254 2.41 -13.73 12.64
C ILE A 254 2.66 -13.40 14.12
N SER A 255 2.80 -14.41 14.96
CA SER A 255 3.12 -14.25 16.39
C SER A 255 4.51 -13.62 16.57
N GLN A 256 5.49 -14.05 15.79
CA GLN A 256 6.86 -13.50 15.80
C GLN A 256 6.89 -12.06 15.28
N VAL A 257 6.15 -11.77 14.19
CA VAL A 257 6.05 -10.40 13.64
C VAL A 257 5.35 -9.44 14.60
N ILE A 258 4.25 -9.86 15.24
CA ILE A 258 3.56 -9.06 16.26
C ILE A 258 4.51 -8.76 17.43
N ARG A 259 5.31 -9.74 17.87
CA ARG A 259 6.32 -9.54 18.92
C ARG A 259 7.37 -8.50 18.52
N ALA A 260 7.88 -8.58 17.30
CA ALA A 260 8.86 -7.63 16.78
C ALA A 260 8.28 -6.21 16.68
N ALA A 261 7.03 -6.11 16.21
CA ALA A 261 6.31 -4.84 16.13
C ALA A 261 6.05 -4.21 17.52
N ASP A 262 5.71 -5.01 18.54
CA ASP A 262 5.54 -4.52 19.92
C ASP A 262 6.85 -4.03 20.54
N ARG A 263 7.97 -4.71 20.26
CA ARG A 263 9.30 -4.20 20.66
C ARG A 263 9.62 -2.87 19.99
N ARG A 264 9.33 -2.74 18.68
CA ARG A 264 9.51 -1.48 17.95
C ARG A 264 8.66 -0.38 18.56
N LEU A 265 7.38 -0.65 18.83
CA LEU A 265 6.47 0.31 19.44
C LEU A 265 6.96 0.76 20.83
N SER A 266 7.37 -0.20 21.66
CA SER A 266 7.92 0.08 23.00
C SER A 266 9.20 0.92 22.92
N SER A 267 10.07 0.66 21.93
CA SER A 267 11.27 1.46 21.69
C SER A 267 10.94 2.89 21.29
N LEU A 268 9.94 3.12 20.44
CA LEU A 268 9.49 4.46 20.06
C LEU A 268 8.93 5.23 21.25
N ARG A 269 8.13 4.55 22.09
CA ARG A 269 7.58 5.12 23.33
C ARG A 269 8.67 5.53 24.30
N ALA A 270 9.68 4.68 24.49
CA ALA A 270 10.85 4.98 25.32
C ALA A 270 11.74 6.10 24.74
N ALA A 271 11.81 6.23 23.41
CA ALA A 271 12.64 7.21 22.71
C ALA A 271 11.99 8.62 22.56
N GLY A 272 10.92 8.91 23.32
CA GLY A 272 10.33 10.25 23.38
C GLY A 272 9.00 10.42 22.65
N ILE A 273 8.38 9.34 22.15
CA ILE A 273 7.04 9.35 21.56
C ILE A 273 6.07 8.53 22.43
N PRO A 274 5.76 8.99 23.66
CA PRO A 274 5.13 8.16 24.70
C PRO A 274 3.73 7.67 24.33
N ASP A 275 3.03 8.34 23.41
CA ASP A 275 1.68 8.02 22.95
C ASP A 275 1.64 7.23 21.63
N ALA A 276 2.80 6.81 21.11
CA ALA A 276 2.89 6.06 19.86
C ALA A 276 1.96 4.85 19.90
N GLY A 277 1.14 4.70 18.85
CA GLY A 277 0.19 3.61 18.66
C GLY A 277 0.60 2.66 17.54
N GLY A 278 0.17 1.41 17.65
CA GLY A 278 0.31 0.35 16.68
C GLY A 278 -1.01 0.01 16.00
N LEU A 279 -0.97 -0.34 14.72
CA LEU A 279 -2.13 -0.84 13.96
C LEU A 279 -1.80 -2.18 13.28
N ILE A 280 -2.61 -3.20 13.54
CA ILE A 280 -2.60 -4.46 12.79
C ILE A 280 -3.76 -4.45 11.78
N ILE A 281 -3.43 -4.60 10.51
CA ILE A 281 -4.41 -4.66 9.42
C ILE A 281 -4.67 -6.13 9.09
N ALA A 282 -5.88 -6.60 9.38
CA ALA A 282 -6.33 -7.96 9.13
C ALA A 282 -7.19 -8.06 7.86
N SER A 283 -7.21 -9.25 7.26
CA SER A 283 -8.01 -9.56 6.07
C SER A 283 -9.52 -9.55 6.33
N ASP A 284 -9.94 -10.09 7.48
CA ASP A 284 -11.35 -10.29 7.83
C ASP A 284 -11.59 -10.22 9.36
N GLN A 285 -12.85 -10.24 9.78
CA GLN A 285 -13.24 -10.10 11.19
C GLN A 285 -12.80 -11.26 12.08
N ASN A 286 -12.67 -12.47 11.54
CA ASN A 286 -12.23 -13.63 12.30
C ASN A 286 -10.73 -13.56 12.54
N THR A 287 -9.95 -13.25 11.49
CA THR A 287 -8.50 -13.01 11.61
C THR A 287 -8.20 -11.83 12.52
N ALA A 288 -8.96 -10.73 12.46
CA ALA A 288 -8.78 -9.59 13.37
C ALA A 288 -8.94 -9.98 14.85
N ARG A 289 -9.99 -10.73 15.20
CA ARG A 289 -10.19 -11.22 16.57
C ARG A 289 -9.07 -12.18 16.99
N ALA A 290 -8.64 -13.06 16.09
CA ALA A 290 -7.54 -13.99 16.35
C ALA A 290 -6.21 -13.26 16.59
N TYR A 291 -5.86 -12.27 15.78
CA TYR A 291 -4.66 -11.43 15.94
C TYR A 291 -4.68 -10.63 17.25
N ALA A 292 -5.83 -10.09 17.65
CA ALA A 292 -5.97 -9.45 18.96
C ALA A 292 -5.71 -10.43 20.13
N GLY A 293 -6.16 -11.69 20.00
CA GLY A 293 -5.85 -12.75 20.95
C GLY A 293 -4.37 -13.15 20.97
N ILE A 294 -3.72 -13.21 19.81
CA ILE A 294 -2.27 -13.45 19.70
C ILE A 294 -1.49 -12.31 20.35
N LEU A 295 -1.82 -11.06 20.03
CA LEU A 295 -1.20 -9.88 20.63
C LEU A 295 -1.26 -9.96 22.16
N LYS A 296 -2.44 -10.26 22.74
CA LYS A 296 -2.59 -10.38 24.19
C LYS A 296 -1.73 -11.50 24.79
N ARG A 297 -1.63 -12.66 24.13
CA ARG A 297 -0.76 -13.75 24.59
C ARG A 297 0.72 -13.42 24.52
N VAL A 298 1.15 -12.73 23.45
CA VAL A 298 2.56 -12.45 23.17
C VAL A 298 3.09 -11.26 23.94
N THR A 299 2.26 -10.25 24.17
CA THR A 299 2.67 -8.94 24.75
C THR A 299 2.05 -8.67 26.12
N GLY A 300 0.98 -9.38 26.50
CA GLY A 300 0.18 -9.08 27.68
C GLY A 300 -0.82 -7.91 27.50
N LYS A 301 -0.75 -7.19 26.38
CA LYS A 301 -1.55 -5.98 26.10
C LYS A 301 -2.80 -6.34 25.29
N SER A 302 -3.93 -5.69 25.58
CA SER A 302 -5.16 -5.86 24.80
C SER A 302 -5.24 -4.82 23.69
N ALA A 303 -5.77 -5.20 22.52
CA ALA A 303 -6.04 -4.28 21.44
C ALA A 303 -7.48 -3.76 21.45
N THR A 304 -7.68 -2.54 20.99
CA THR A 304 -8.99 -2.08 20.53
C THR A 304 -9.28 -2.76 19.19
N ILE A 305 -10.41 -3.46 19.08
CA ILE A 305 -10.80 -4.14 17.84
C ILE A 305 -11.84 -3.28 17.12
N VAL A 306 -11.57 -2.94 15.86
CA VAL A 306 -12.47 -2.18 14.99
C VAL A 306 -12.80 -3.04 13.78
N LEU A 307 -14.05 -3.46 13.70
CA LEU A 307 -14.56 -4.26 12.58
C LEU A 307 -15.28 -3.31 11.62
N SER A 308 -15.00 -3.44 10.32
CA SER A 308 -15.84 -2.80 9.30
C SER A 308 -17.28 -3.30 9.51
N ASP A 309 -18.24 -2.39 9.52
CA ASP A 309 -19.70 -2.63 9.68
C ASP A 309 -20.27 -2.56 11.10
N ASP A 310 -19.46 -2.34 12.14
CA ASP A 310 -19.99 -2.19 13.52
C ASP A 310 -20.51 -0.77 13.80
N ALA A 311 -21.72 -0.66 14.32
CA ALA A 311 -22.28 0.61 14.78
C ALA A 311 -21.39 1.14 15.93
N GLY A 312 -20.74 2.29 15.72
CA GLY A 312 -19.81 2.88 16.68
C GLY A 312 -18.32 2.65 16.38
N SER A 313 -17.95 2.06 15.24
CA SER A 313 -16.54 1.96 14.82
C SER A 313 -15.83 3.31 14.81
N SER A 314 -16.47 4.38 14.32
CA SER A 314 -15.89 5.74 14.35
C SER A 314 -15.65 6.24 15.78
N GLU A 315 -16.54 5.95 16.72
CA GLU A 315 -16.39 6.34 18.13
C GLU A 315 -15.26 5.56 18.81
N LYS A 316 -15.14 4.24 18.54
CA LYS A 316 -14.02 3.42 19.01
C LYS A 316 -12.68 3.97 18.51
N ILE A 317 -12.63 4.36 17.24
CA ILE A 317 -11.42 4.94 16.65
C ILE A 317 -11.11 6.30 17.28
N ALA A 318 -12.11 7.18 17.45
CA ALA A 318 -11.92 8.47 18.10
C ALA A 318 -11.43 8.32 19.56
N LYS A 319 -12.01 7.36 20.30
CA LYS A 319 -11.59 7.02 21.66
C LYS A 319 -10.15 6.50 21.69
N PHE A 320 -9.78 5.62 20.77
CA PHE A 320 -8.39 5.17 20.62
C PHE A 320 -7.47 6.33 20.25
N ALA A 321 -7.85 7.19 19.30
CA ALA A 321 -7.05 8.33 18.90
C ALA A 321 -6.75 9.30 20.06
N ALA A 322 -7.67 9.42 21.01
CA ALA A 322 -7.54 10.24 22.21
C ALA A 322 -6.96 9.52 23.45
N SER A 323 -6.72 8.20 23.37
CA SER A 323 -6.15 7.41 24.48
C SER A 323 -4.65 7.18 24.33
N ASP A 324 -4.03 6.65 25.38
CA ASP A 324 -2.64 6.16 25.35
C ASP A 324 -2.54 4.67 25.03
N ASP A 325 -3.68 4.04 24.65
CA ASP A 325 -3.72 2.61 24.32
C ASP A 325 -2.75 2.28 23.19
N GLU A 326 -2.06 1.16 23.32
CA GLU A 326 -0.95 0.88 22.42
C GLU A 326 -1.39 0.30 21.08
N TRP A 327 -2.46 -0.48 21.03
CA TRP A 327 -2.78 -1.30 19.86
C TRP A 327 -4.22 -1.19 19.38
N LEU A 328 -4.35 -1.04 18.06
CA LEU A 328 -5.58 -1.13 17.30
C LEU A 328 -5.47 -2.32 16.35
N VAL A 329 -6.50 -3.17 16.28
CA VAL A 329 -6.61 -4.22 15.26
C VAL A 329 -7.86 -3.95 14.45
N ALA A 330 -7.72 -4.02 13.13
CA ALA A 330 -8.83 -3.71 12.26
C ALA A 330 -8.90 -4.51 10.99
N VAL A 331 -10.11 -4.62 10.46
CA VAL A 331 -10.43 -5.34 9.24
C VAL A 331 -10.51 -4.38 8.09
N ARG A 332 -9.75 -4.66 7.02
CA ARG A 332 -9.71 -3.82 5.83
C ARG A 332 -9.47 -2.35 6.25
N MET A 333 -9.86 -1.38 5.43
CA MET A 333 -9.65 0.00 5.80
C MET A 333 -10.46 0.38 7.05
N VAL A 334 -9.76 0.68 8.15
CA VAL A 334 -10.28 1.40 9.31
C VAL A 334 -10.90 2.70 8.80
N SER A 335 -12.20 2.75 8.51
CA SER A 335 -12.97 3.96 8.18
C SER A 335 -12.18 5.04 7.44
N GLU A 336 -12.21 5.04 6.11
CA GLU A 336 -11.82 6.23 5.33
C GLU A 336 -12.44 7.48 5.96
N GLY A 337 -11.58 8.42 6.39
CA GLY A 337 -11.99 9.67 7.02
C GLY A 337 -11.80 9.80 8.53
N VAL A 338 -11.19 8.83 9.23
CA VAL A 338 -10.70 9.06 10.61
C VAL A 338 -9.18 9.07 10.64
N ASP A 339 -8.61 10.18 11.10
CA ASP A 339 -7.18 10.38 11.22
C ASP A 339 -6.68 9.98 12.62
N ILE A 340 -5.59 9.21 12.69
CA ILE A 340 -4.94 8.83 13.95
C ILE A 340 -3.44 9.13 13.83
N PRO A 341 -3.01 10.40 14.00
CA PRO A 341 -1.62 10.81 13.79
C PRO A 341 -0.60 10.08 14.68
N ARG A 342 -1.04 9.52 15.82
CA ARG A 342 -0.17 8.79 16.75
C ARG A 342 0.20 7.38 16.29
N LEU A 343 -0.43 6.83 15.24
CA LEU A 343 -0.10 5.52 14.69
C LEU A 343 1.31 5.51 14.09
N ALA A 344 2.29 4.89 14.73
CA ALA A 344 3.69 4.86 14.27
C ALA A 344 4.19 3.47 13.86
N VAL A 345 3.52 2.40 14.31
CA VAL A 345 3.90 1.03 13.96
C VAL A 345 2.75 0.31 13.27
N GLY A 346 3.00 -0.28 12.11
CA GLY A 346 2.01 -1.04 11.34
C GLY A 346 2.39 -2.50 11.19
N VAL A 347 1.43 -3.41 11.29
CA VAL A 347 1.58 -4.81 10.85
C VAL A 347 0.63 -5.05 9.69
N TYR A 348 1.18 -5.25 8.50
CA TYR A 348 0.45 -5.52 7.27
C TYR A 348 0.11 -7.02 7.19
N ALA A 349 -0.92 -7.44 7.91
CA ALA A 349 -1.35 -8.83 8.04
C ALA A 349 -2.54 -9.16 7.12
N THR A 350 -2.44 -8.75 5.86
CA THR A 350 -3.45 -8.98 4.82
C THR A 350 -2.78 -9.42 3.53
N ASN A 351 -3.52 -10.14 2.69
CA ASN A 351 -3.07 -10.58 1.36
C ASN A 351 -3.40 -9.57 0.24
N ALA A 352 -4.04 -8.45 0.57
CA ALA A 352 -4.29 -7.38 -0.38
C ALA A 352 -2.96 -6.75 -0.84
N HIS A 353 -2.78 -6.57 -2.14
CA HIS A 353 -1.56 -5.99 -2.75
C HIS A 353 -1.86 -5.10 -3.95
N THR A 354 -3.08 -4.55 -4.03
CA THR A 354 -3.34 -3.53 -5.03
C THR A 354 -2.58 -2.25 -4.63
N PRO A 355 -1.97 -1.51 -5.59
CA PRO A 355 -1.24 -0.29 -5.28
C PRO A 355 -2.06 0.73 -4.47
N LEU A 356 -3.35 0.87 -4.82
CA LEU A 356 -4.28 1.78 -4.13
C LEU A 356 -4.45 1.39 -2.66
N TYR A 357 -4.78 0.12 -2.39
CA TYR A 357 -4.98 -0.36 -1.02
C TYR A 357 -3.70 -0.20 -0.19
N PHE A 358 -2.54 -0.52 -0.76
CA PHE A 358 -1.26 -0.35 -0.10
C PHE A 358 -1.01 1.13 0.24
N ALA A 359 -1.14 2.03 -0.73
CA ALA A 359 -0.93 3.46 -0.50
C ALA A 359 -1.91 4.05 0.55
N GLN A 360 -3.17 3.64 0.54
CA GLN A 360 -4.16 4.05 1.56
C GLN A 360 -3.81 3.50 2.95
N ALA A 361 -3.34 2.26 3.05
CA ALA A 361 -2.89 1.66 4.29
C ALA A 361 -1.66 2.39 4.87
N ILE A 362 -0.65 2.64 4.03
CA ILE A 362 0.58 3.35 4.42
C ILE A 362 0.29 4.83 4.73
N GLY A 363 -0.65 5.46 4.02
CA GLY A 363 -1.14 6.82 4.24
C GLY A 363 -1.62 7.13 5.66
N ARG A 364 -1.89 6.10 6.46
CA ARG A 364 -2.29 6.22 7.88
C ARG A 364 -1.10 6.43 8.82
N PHE A 365 0.08 5.99 8.42
CA PHE A 365 1.30 6.07 9.22
C PHE A 365 2.20 7.25 8.83
N VAL A 366 2.01 7.83 7.65
CA VAL A 366 2.91 8.87 7.11
C VAL A 366 2.65 10.28 7.67
N ARG A 367 1.54 10.53 8.37
CA ARG A 367 1.24 11.88 8.86
C ARG A 367 2.24 12.27 9.95
N SER A 368 2.89 13.41 9.76
CA SER A 368 3.86 13.93 10.72
C SER A 368 3.17 14.79 11.78
N ARG A 369 3.49 14.55 13.06
CA ARG A 369 3.06 15.42 14.17
C ARG A 369 4.16 16.37 14.60
N ARG A 370 5.41 15.90 14.52
CA ARG A 370 6.61 16.63 14.91
C ARG A 370 7.74 16.26 13.95
N PRO A 371 8.66 17.20 13.65
CA PRO A 371 9.83 16.91 12.84
C PRO A 371 10.64 15.75 13.41
N GLY A 372 11.11 14.87 12.53
CA GLY A 372 11.97 13.74 12.88
C GLY A 372 11.24 12.47 13.35
N GLU A 373 9.92 12.49 13.54
CA GLU A 373 9.16 11.24 13.76
C GLU A 373 9.37 10.28 12.58
N THR A 374 9.30 8.97 12.84
CA THR A 374 9.38 7.91 11.83
C THR A 374 8.25 6.92 12.02
N ALA A 375 7.80 6.31 10.94
CA ALA A 375 6.90 5.16 10.99
C ALA A 375 7.63 3.87 10.65
N SER A 376 7.14 2.73 11.15
CA SER A 376 7.69 1.41 10.84
C SER A 376 6.56 0.45 10.50
N VAL A 377 6.59 -0.12 9.30
CA VAL A 377 5.56 -1.05 8.82
C VAL A 377 6.18 -2.41 8.56
N PHE A 378 5.68 -3.42 9.26
CA PHE A 378 6.07 -4.82 9.14
C PHE A 378 5.23 -5.47 8.05
N LEU A 379 5.88 -6.07 7.06
CA LEU A 379 5.20 -6.72 5.93
C LEU A 379 5.86 -8.06 5.56
N PRO A 380 5.10 -8.99 4.97
CA PRO A 380 5.66 -10.22 4.39
C PRO A 380 6.64 -9.91 3.24
N SER A 381 7.79 -10.61 3.21
CA SER A 381 8.76 -10.52 2.11
C SER A 381 8.23 -11.25 0.87
N VAL A 382 7.32 -10.60 0.16
CA VAL A 382 6.75 -11.08 -1.10
C VAL A 382 6.92 -10.01 -2.18
N VAL A 383 7.33 -10.44 -3.37
CA VAL A 383 7.67 -9.55 -4.49
C VAL A 383 6.62 -8.46 -4.77
N PRO A 384 5.30 -8.75 -4.77
CA PRO A 384 4.29 -7.71 -4.98
C PRO A 384 4.35 -6.59 -3.93
N LEU A 385 4.55 -6.90 -2.65
CA LEU A 385 4.61 -5.90 -1.58
C LEU A 385 5.95 -5.15 -1.56
N LEU A 386 7.06 -5.86 -1.78
CA LEU A 386 8.39 -5.24 -1.82
C LEU A 386 8.47 -4.21 -2.96
N SER A 387 7.94 -4.57 -4.13
CA SER A 387 7.82 -3.64 -5.26
C SER A 387 7.00 -2.39 -4.89
N LEU A 388 5.91 -2.53 -4.14
CA LEU A 388 5.10 -1.38 -3.72
C LEU A 388 5.82 -0.50 -2.69
N ALA A 389 6.56 -1.13 -1.76
CA ALA A 389 7.35 -0.42 -0.75
C ALA A 389 8.51 0.37 -1.38
N GLU A 390 9.26 -0.24 -2.29
CA GLU A 390 10.38 0.40 -3.00
C GLU A 390 9.92 1.59 -3.85
N ASN A 391 8.72 1.48 -4.44
CA ASN A 391 8.17 2.51 -5.32
C ASN A 391 7.32 3.55 -4.59
N LEU A 392 7.16 3.50 -3.26
CA LEU A 392 6.34 4.48 -2.51
C LEU A 392 6.82 5.92 -2.71
N GLU A 393 8.14 6.10 -2.81
CA GLU A 393 8.79 7.41 -2.99
C GLU A 393 8.97 7.81 -4.46
N GLN A 394 8.55 6.95 -5.38
CA GLN A 394 8.47 7.29 -6.80
C GLN A 394 7.06 7.84 -7.03
N ASP A 395 6.95 9.12 -7.39
CA ASP A 395 5.68 9.71 -7.77
C ASP A 395 5.18 8.99 -9.03
N ARG A 396 4.00 8.34 -8.97
CA ARG A 396 3.45 7.57 -10.09
C ARG A 396 2.17 8.18 -10.62
N ASP A 397 2.06 8.15 -11.94
CA ASP A 397 0.83 8.40 -12.67
C ASP A 397 -0.01 7.12 -12.79
N HIS A 398 -1.33 7.27 -12.93
CA HIS A 398 -2.22 6.16 -13.29
C HIS A 398 -1.82 5.64 -14.68
N VAL A 399 -1.90 4.32 -14.92
CA VAL A 399 -1.57 3.67 -16.19
C VAL A 399 -2.77 2.82 -16.64
N ILE A 400 -3.37 3.17 -17.78
CA ILE A 400 -4.36 2.36 -18.51
C ILE A 400 -3.64 1.58 -19.61
N LYS A 401 -3.81 0.26 -19.63
CA LYS A 401 -3.27 -0.59 -20.69
C LYS A 401 -4.26 -0.69 -21.86
N PRO A 402 -3.78 -0.78 -23.10
CA PRO A 402 -4.64 -1.05 -24.23
C PRO A 402 -5.30 -2.43 -24.05
N LYS A 403 -6.63 -2.50 -24.21
CA LYS A 403 -7.35 -3.78 -24.28
C LYS A 403 -6.88 -4.51 -25.54
N SER A 404 -6.38 -5.73 -25.42
CA SER A 404 -6.11 -6.54 -26.60
C SER A 404 -7.43 -6.92 -27.27
N GLU A 405 -7.58 -6.64 -28.56
CA GLU A 405 -8.81 -6.90 -29.32
C GLU A 405 -9.17 -8.40 -29.40
N ASP A 406 -8.23 -9.30 -29.05
CA ASP A 406 -8.39 -10.77 -29.10
C ASP A 406 -8.88 -11.43 -27.79
N GLN A 407 -9.24 -10.67 -26.75
CA GLN A 407 -9.68 -11.26 -25.47
C GLN A 407 -11.20 -11.31 -25.35
N ASP A 408 -11.72 -12.52 -25.16
CA ASP A 408 -13.13 -12.82 -24.95
C ASP A 408 -13.68 -12.05 -23.72
N PRO A 409 -14.75 -11.23 -23.89
CA PRO A 409 -15.38 -10.47 -22.81
C PRO A 409 -15.81 -11.31 -21.61
N GLU A 410 -16.17 -12.58 -21.84
CA GLU A 410 -16.62 -13.50 -20.79
C GLU A 410 -15.43 -13.96 -19.92
N LEU A 411 -14.27 -14.20 -20.54
CA LEU A 411 -13.00 -14.46 -19.84
C LEU A 411 -12.49 -13.25 -19.06
N LEU A 412 -12.67 -12.02 -19.57
CA LEU A 412 -12.32 -10.79 -18.87
C LEU A 412 -13.21 -10.55 -17.64
N LEU A 413 -14.50 -10.85 -17.75
CA LEU A 413 -15.45 -10.79 -16.63
C LEU A 413 -15.13 -11.85 -15.57
N GLU A 414 -14.80 -13.08 -15.98
CA GLU A 414 -14.32 -14.12 -15.05
C GLU A 414 -13.01 -13.72 -14.37
N GLN A 415 -12.06 -13.12 -15.09
CA GLN A 415 -10.80 -12.64 -14.51
C GLN A 415 -11.02 -11.48 -13.53
N ALA A 416 -11.88 -10.52 -13.88
CA ALA A 416 -12.24 -9.41 -12.99
C ALA A 416 -13.00 -9.90 -11.75
N GLN A 417 -13.92 -10.87 -11.90
CA GLN A 417 -14.60 -11.52 -10.79
C GLN A 417 -13.64 -12.35 -9.94
N ARG A 418 -12.63 -13.01 -10.52
CA ARG A 418 -11.59 -13.71 -9.76
C ARG A 418 -10.72 -12.76 -8.95
N VAL A 419 -10.31 -11.61 -9.51
CA VAL A 419 -9.55 -10.58 -8.78
C VAL A 419 -10.38 -9.94 -7.67
N LEU A 420 -11.68 -9.71 -7.89
CA LEU A 420 -12.61 -9.22 -6.85
C LEU A 420 -12.91 -10.28 -5.78
N ASN A 421 -12.96 -11.57 -6.16
CA ASN A 421 -13.19 -12.72 -5.28
C ASN A 421 -11.89 -13.31 -4.69
N GLU A 422 -10.71 -12.73 -4.92
CA GLU A 422 -9.45 -13.21 -4.31
C GLU A 422 -9.44 -13.14 -2.76
N GLY A 423 -10.47 -12.53 -2.16
CA GLY A 423 -10.76 -12.53 -0.74
C GLY A 423 -11.91 -13.45 -0.27
N THR A 424 -12.66 -14.09 -1.17
CA THR A 424 -13.81 -14.94 -0.81
C THR A 424 -13.96 -16.07 -1.83
N GLU A 425 -13.86 -17.31 -1.35
CA GLU A 425 -14.09 -18.57 -2.09
C GLU A 425 -12.85 -19.21 -2.74
N LEU A 426 -12.20 -20.08 -1.95
CA LEU A 426 -11.81 -21.45 -2.33
C LEU A 426 -11.52 -22.20 -1.01
N GLY A 427 -12.60 -22.49 -0.28
CA GLY A 427 -12.58 -23.28 0.95
C GLY A 427 -12.35 -24.75 0.63
N GLY A 428 -11.08 -25.15 0.51
CA GLY A 428 -10.68 -26.50 0.83
C GLY A 428 -10.07 -26.50 2.23
N GLU A 429 -10.43 -27.46 3.08
CA GLU A 429 -9.72 -27.68 4.34
C GLU A 429 -8.23 -27.88 4.05
N ARG A 430 -7.39 -27.05 4.66
CA ARG A 430 -5.93 -27.07 4.53
C ARG A 430 -5.34 -26.88 5.91
N GLU A 431 -4.27 -27.61 6.20
CA GLU A 431 -3.62 -27.60 7.50
C GLU A 431 -2.24 -26.96 7.38
N THR A 432 -2.03 -25.87 8.11
CA THR A 432 -0.71 -25.24 8.28
C THR A 432 0.13 -26.13 9.21
N LEU A 433 1.26 -26.61 8.71
CA LEU A 433 2.14 -27.52 9.45
C LEU A 433 3.22 -26.76 10.22
N GLU A 434 3.85 -25.77 9.57
CA GLU A 434 4.93 -24.99 10.17
C GLU A 434 5.04 -23.63 9.48
N SER A 435 5.22 -22.57 10.27
CA SER A 435 5.63 -21.28 9.74
C SER A 435 6.61 -20.58 10.67
N SER A 436 7.78 -20.16 10.17
CA SER A 436 8.81 -19.43 10.94
C SER A 436 9.04 -18.05 10.34
N ALA A 437 9.44 -17.04 11.11
CA ALA A 437 9.73 -15.69 10.60
C ALA A 437 11.22 -15.31 10.71
N GLU A 438 11.71 -14.63 9.69
CA GLU A 438 13.07 -14.08 9.63
C GLU A 438 13.00 -12.66 9.06
N LEU A 439 13.70 -11.69 9.66
CA LEU A 439 13.84 -10.36 9.09
C LEU A 439 14.74 -10.48 7.86
N ASP A 440 14.20 -10.27 6.67
CA ASP A 440 14.88 -10.44 5.40
C ASP A 440 15.65 -9.16 5.02
N ALA A 441 14.93 -8.04 5.04
CA ALA A 441 15.46 -6.73 4.69
C ALA A 441 14.69 -5.59 5.37
N VAL A 442 15.34 -4.43 5.44
CA VAL A 442 14.73 -3.15 5.79
C VAL A 442 14.75 -2.27 4.55
N ILE A 443 13.57 -1.88 4.06
CA ILE A 443 13.44 -0.96 2.92
C ILE A 443 13.21 0.46 3.43
N PHE A 444 14.03 1.40 2.96
CA PHE A 444 14.02 2.81 3.33
C PHE A 444 14.63 3.68 2.21
N ASP A 445 14.02 4.82 1.87
CA ASP A 445 14.53 5.76 0.85
C ASP A 445 14.81 5.08 -0.51
N GLY A 446 13.89 4.20 -0.93
CA GLY A 446 14.06 3.36 -2.13
C GLY A 446 15.19 2.32 -2.09
N GLY A 447 15.95 2.24 -0.98
CA GLY A 447 17.03 1.29 -0.78
C GLY A 447 16.63 0.10 0.09
N SER A 448 17.22 -1.07 -0.17
CA SER A 448 17.09 -2.27 0.66
C SER A 448 18.37 -2.52 1.45
N PHE A 449 18.23 -2.69 2.78
CA PHE A 449 19.34 -2.80 3.73
C PHE A 449 19.20 -4.04 4.62
N GLY A 450 20.34 -4.59 5.03
CA GLY A 450 20.41 -5.75 5.91
C GLY A 450 20.62 -7.08 5.18
N LEU A 451 20.85 -8.13 5.97
CA LEU A 451 20.90 -9.53 5.54
C LEU A 451 19.82 -10.31 6.31
N PRO A 452 19.40 -11.49 5.85
CA PRO A 452 18.44 -12.31 6.57
C PRO A 452 18.90 -12.62 8.00
N VAL A 453 18.09 -12.28 8.99
CA VAL A 453 18.35 -12.52 10.41
C VAL A 453 17.15 -13.15 11.10
N GLN A 454 17.42 -14.09 12.01
CA GLN A 454 16.37 -14.78 12.74
C GLN A 454 15.59 -13.83 13.66
N ALA A 455 14.25 -13.94 13.65
CA ALA A 455 13.40 -13.21 14.57
C ALA A 455 13.74 -13.54 16.03
N GLY A 456 13.86 -12.54 16.90
CA GLY A 456 14.30 -12.68 18.28
C GLY A 456 15.79 -12.42 18.53
N SER A 457 16.62 -12.40 17.49
CA SER A 457 18.08 -12.25 17.60
C SER A 457 18.54 -10.87 18.09
N HIS A 458 19.77 -10.76 18.57
CA HIS A 458 20.36 -9.48 18.97
C HIS A 458 20.48 -8.51 17.77
N GLU A 459 20.83 -9.04 16.60
CA GLU A 459 20.95 -8.25 15.37
C GLU A 459 19.59 -7.67 14.95
N GLU A 460 18.49 -8.42 15.08
CA GLU A 460 17.14 -7.89 14.88
C GLU A 460 16.84 -6.74 15.86
N GLN A 461 17.21 -6.89 17.15
CA GLN A 461 16.99 -5.87 18.17
C GLN A 461 17.69 -4.56 17.83
N GLU A 462 18.85 -4.61 17.19
CA GLU A 462 19.51 -3.40 16.70
C GLU A 462 18.59 -2.65 15.72
N TYR A 463 18.08 -3.32 14.68
CA TYR A 463 17.14 -2.72 13.71
C TYR A 463 15.86 -2.20 14.37
N LEU A 464 15.26 -2.95 15.29
CA LEU A 464 14.05 -2.54 16.00
C LEU A 464 14.29 -1.35 16.94
N GLY A 465 15.49 -1.21 17.50
CA GLY A 465 15.87 -0.17 18.46
C GLY A 465 16.29 1.17 17.87
N LEU A 466 16.10 1.40 16.56
CA LEU A 466 16.42 2.71 15.96
C LEU A 466 15.64 3.84 16.64
N PRO A 467 16.26 4.94 17.07
CA PRO A 467 15.53 6.03 17.69
C PRO A 467 14.41 6.55 16.77
N GLY A 468 13.24 6.81 17.35
CA GLY A 468 12.05 7.27 16.61
C GLY A 468 12.14 8.71 16.10
N LEU A 469 13.10 9.47 16.64
CA LEU A 469 13.37 10.88 16.34
C LEU A 469 14.73 11.00 15.66
N LEU A 470 14.78 10.69 14.37
CA LEU A 470 15.98 10.81 13.54
C LEU A 470 15.64 11.47 12.21
N THR A 471 16.59 12.23 11.67
CA THR A 471 16.46 12.73 10.29
C THR A 471 16.63 11.57 9.30
N PRO A 472 16.06 11.67 8.09
CA PRO A 472 16.24 10.65 7.05
C PRO A 472 17.72 10.32 6.77
N GLU A 473 18.59 11.32 6.75
CA GLU A 473 20.03 11.13 6.52
C GLU A 473 20.69 10.33 7.65
N GLN A 474 20.29 10.59 8.90
CA GLN A 474 20.79 9.85 10.06
C GLN A 474 20.38 8.37 10.01
N ILE A 475 19.13 8.09 9.63
CA ILE A 475 18.62 6.73 9.47
C ILE A 475 19.39 6.00 8.38
N HIS A 476 19.56 6.63 7.22
CA HIS A 476 20.29 6.04 6.10
C HIS A 476 21.77 5.76 6.45
N LEU A 477 22.44 6.66 7.17
CA LEU A 477 23.80 6.43 7.67
C LEU A 477 23.87 5.26 8.66
N LEU A 478 22.91 5.16 9.59
CA LEU A 478 22.82 4.06 10.55
C LEU A 478 22.60 2.71 9.86
N LEU A 479 21.67 2.63 8.91
CA LEU A 479 21.37 1.42 8.15
C LEU A 479 22.59 0.95 7.34
N ARG A 480 23.28 1.88 6.65
CA ARG A 480 24.54 1.57 5.93
C ARG A 480 25.65 1.09 6.85
N LYS A 481 25.80 1.72 8.02
CA LYS A 481 26.82 1.33 9.02
C LYS A 481 26.57 -0.12 9.48
N ARG A 482 25.33 -0.46 9.85
CA ARG A 482 24.96 -1.81 10.31
C ARG A 482 25.13 -2.88 9.24
N GLN A 483 24.74 -2.59 8.00
CA GLN A 483 24.95 -3.52 6.89
C GLN A 483 26.45 -3.83 6.70
N ARG A 484 27.33 -2.83 6.81
CA ARG A 484 28.79 -3.04 6.74
C ARG A 484 29.30 -3.88 7.92
N GLU A 485 28.79 -3.64 9.13
CA GLU A 485 29.15 -4.41 10.32
C GLU A 485 28.71 -5.88 10.20
N GLN A 486 27.48 -6.16 9.75
CA GLN A 486 27.00 -7.54 9.47
C GLN A 486 27.85 -8.24 8.39
N MET A 487 28.13 -7.56 7.28
CA MET A 487 28.98 -8.10 6.22
C MET A 487 30.41 -8.39 6.72
N SER A 488 30.93 -7.60 7.66
CA SER A 488 32.24 -7.85 8.28
C SER A 488 32.21 -9.05 9.23
N LYS A 489 31.15 -9.18 10.04
CA LYS A 489 30.93 -10.32 10.97
C LYS A 489 30.73 -11.64 10.23
N GLN A 490 29.98 -11.65 9.11
CA GLN A 490 29.88 -12.84 8.25
C GLN A 490 31.21 -13.21 7.60
N LYS A 491 32.02 -12.23 7.17
CA LYS A 491 33.36 -12.50 6.61
C LYS A 491 34.34 -13.07 7.66
N SER A 492 34.25 -12.63 8.92
CA SER A 492 35.04 -13.22 10.02
C SER A 492 34.50 -14.57 10.48
N GLY A 493 33.18 -14.74 10.54
CA GLY A 493 32.51 -16.01 10.86
C GLY A 493 32.79 -17.09 9.82
N ALA A 494 32.71 -16.75 8.52
CA ALA A 494 33.05 -17.66 7.43
C ALA A 494 34.53 -18.09 7.43
N ARG A 495 35.47 -17.24 7.90
CA ARG A 495 36.88 -17.63 8.11
C ARG A 495 37.06 -18.62 9.27
N THR A 496 36.13 -18.65 10.22
CA THR A 496 36.19 -19.53 11.39
C THR A 496 35.43 -20.84 11.13
N GLU A 497 34.28 -20.80 10.44
CA GLU A 497 33.50 -21.99 10.07
C GLU A 497 34.17 -22.87 9.00
N VAL A 498 34.99 -22.30 8.10
CA VAL A 498 35.73 -23.10 7.09
C VAL A 498 36.81 -23.98 7.74
N ALA A 499 37.30 -23.62 8.94
CA ALA A 499 38.28 -24.42 9.68
C ALA A 499 37.64 -25.59 10.47
N GLU A 500 36.35 -25.49 10.85
CA GLU A 500 35.67 -26.52 11.66
C GLU A 500 34.75 -27.45 10.84
N ARG A 501 34.21 -27.04 9.68
CA ARG A 501 33.31 -27.88 8.86
C ARG A 501 34.01 -28.88 7.92
N GLN A 502 35.34 -28.93 7.88
CA GLN A 502 36.05 -29.94 7.07
C GLN A 502 36.12 -31.34 7.72
N ALA A 503 35.56 -31.54 8.92
CA ALA A 503 35.73 -32.80 9.66
C ALA A 503 34.50 -33.73 9.75
N ALA A 504 33.31 -33.36 9.27
CA ALA A 504 32.15 -34.26 9.39
C ALA A 504 31.00 -33.96 8.40
N GLU A 505 31.15 -34.33 7.12
CA GLU A 505 29.98 -34.65 6.28
C GLU A 505 29.99 -36.17 5.97
N PRO A 506 28.88 -36.90 6.17
CA PRO A 506 28.80 -38.30 5.77
C PRO A 506 28.90 -38.42 4.24
N PRO A 507 29.53 -39.49 3.71
CA PRO A 507 29.75 -39.62 2.27
C PRO A 507 28.42 -39.70 1.52
N MET A 508 28.09 -38.65 0.75
CA MET A 508 26.93 -38.64 -0.14
C MET A 508 27.11 -39.66 -1.26
N THR A 509 26.04 -40.39 -1.58
CA THR A 509 26.03 -41.27 -2.76
C THR A 509 26.09 -40.45 -4.06
N ASN A 510 26.63 -41.04 -5.13
CA ASN A 510 26.70 -40.38 -6.44
C ASN A 510 25.33 -39.91 -6.97
N ALA A 511 24.24 -40.61 -6.62
CA ALA A 511 22.88 -40.21 -6.98
C ALA A 511 22.45 -38.91 -6.27
N GLN A 512 22.74 -38.78 -4.97
CA GLN A 512 22.46 -37.57 -4.19
C GLN A 512 23.30 -36.38 -4.67
N ARG A 513 24.58 -36.60 -4.95
CA ARG A 513 25.48 -35.57 -5.49
C ARG A 513 24.98 -35.04 -6.83
N ARG A 514 24.54 -35.93 -7.72
CA ARG A 514 23.98 -35.56 -9.04
C ARG A 514 22.67 -34.76 -8.91
N LEU A 515 21.80 -35.14 -7.98
CA LEU A 515 20.54 -34.40 -7.73
C LEU A 515 20.82 -32.98 -7.19
N LYS A 516 21.77 -32.85 -6.26
CA LYS A 516 22.20 -31.56 -5.70
C LYS A 516 22.75 -30.63 -6.79
N LEU A 517 23.66 -31.13 -7.63
CA LEU A 517 24.23 -30.38 -8.74
C LEU A 517 23.19 -29.99 -9.79
N ARG A 518 22.22 -30.86 -10.10
CA ARG A 518 21.11 -30.51 -11.02
C ARG A 518 20.23 -29.39 -10.46
N LYS A 519 19.89 -29.43 -9.17
CA LYS A 519 19.12 -28.35 -8.52
C LYS A 519 19.89 -27.03 -8.59
N GLN A 520 21.18 -27.06 -8.29
CA GLN A 520 22.06 -25.89 -8.37
C GLN A 520 22.17 -25.32 -9.79
N LEU A 521 22.35 -26.17 -10.80
CA LEU A 521 22.39 -25.75 -12.20
C LEU A 521 21.07 -25.11 -12.64
N ASN A 522 19.92 -25.70 -12.29
CA ASN A 522 18.61 -25.17 -12.63
C ASN A 522 18.32 -23.82 -11.97
N ALA A 523 18.76 -23.63 -10.72
CA ALA A 523 18.65 -22.34 -10.03
C ALA A 523 19.46 -21.25 -10.73
N LEU A 524 20.69 -21.55 -11.14
CA LEU A 524 21.54 -20.62 -11.88
C LEU A 524 20.97 -20.29 -13.28
N VAL A 525 20.42 -21.28 -13.97
CA VAL A 525 19.73 -21.08 -15.26
C VAL A 525 18.50 -20.20 -15.09
N GLY A 526 17.71 -20.40 -14.03
CA GLY A 526 16.55 -19.56 -13.72
C GLY A 526 16.94 -18.12 -13.42
N ALA A 527 17.97 -17.90 -12.61
CA ALA A 527 18.51 -16.57 -12.34
C ALA A 527 18.97 -15.85 -13.62
N ARG A 528 19.65 -16.57 -14.52
CA ARG A 528 20.09 -16.00 -15.81
C ARG A 528 18.94 -15.73 -16.76
N SER A 529 17.97 -16.65 -16.87
CA SER A 529 16.77 -16.50 -17.68
C SER A 529 15.97 -15.26 -17.29
N PHE A 530 15.84 -15.02 -15.98
CA PHE A 530 15.21 -13.82 -15.44
C PHE A 530 15.99 -12.55 -15.79
N ALA A 531 17.33 -12.57 -15.67
CA ALA A 531 18.16 -11.41 -15.95
C ALA A 531 18.25 -11.04 -17.45
N THR A 532 18.16 -12.01 -18.37
CA THR A 532 18.34 -11.79 -19.81
C THR A 532 17.07 -11.95 -20.64
N ASN A 533 15.95 -12.31 -20.01
CA ASN A 533 14.68 -12.67 -20.64
C ASN A 533 14.80 -13.80 -21.70
N GLU A 534 15.85 -14.62 -21.63
CA GLU A 534 16.04 -15.76 -22.53
C GLU A 534 15.34 -17.02 -22.00
N PRO A 535 14.68 -17.82 -22.84
CA PRO A 535 14.04 -19.06 -22.40
C PRO A 535 15.04 -20.07 -21.80
N HIS A 536 14.66 -20.75 -20.72
CA HIS A 536 15.46 -21.80 -20.05
C HIS A 536 16.05 -22.83 -21.02
N GLY A 537 15.25 -23.25 -22.01
CA GLY A 537 15.68 -24.22 -23.03
C GLY A 537 16.86 -23.73 -23.87
N LYS A 538 16.92 -22.42 -24.16
CA LYS A 538 18.00 -21.78 -24.92
C LYS A 538 19.28 -21.73 -24.09
N ILE A 539 19.20 -21.34 -22.83
CA ILE A 539 20.35 -21.32 -21.90
C ILE A 539 20.93 -22.74 -21.70
N HIS A 540 20.07 -23.75 -21.51
CA HIS A 540 20.53 -25.14 -21.45
C HIS A 540 21.10 -25.65 -22.78
N ALA A 541 20.61 -25.18 -23.93
CA ALA A 541 21.20 -25.50 -25.23
C ALA A 541 22.60 -24.88 -25.38
N THR A 542 22.78 -23.62 -24.97
CA THR A 542 24.08 -22.93 -24.99
C THR A 542 25.09 -23.60 -24.06
N LEU A 543 24.70 -23.95 -22.82
CA LEU A 543 25.56 -24.70 -21.90
C LEU A 543 25.96 -26.07 -22.44
N ARG A 544 25.06 -26.77 -23.12
CA ARG A 544 25.38 -28.03 -23.79
C ARG A 544 26.28 -27.86 -25.00
N SER A 545 26.11 -26.78 -25.76
CA SER A 545 26.97 -26.48 -26.91
C SER A 545 28.41 -26.17 -26.49
N LYS A 546 28.61 -25.56 -25.32
CA LYS A 546 29.94 -25.19 -24.80
C LYS A 546 30.61 -26.31 -24.01
N CYS A 547 29.88 -26.95 -23.09
CA CYS A 547 30.44 -27.98 -22.19
C CYS A 547 30.27 -29.40 -22.75
N GLY A 548 29.50 -29.59 -23.82
CA GLY A 548 29.19 -30.91 -24.38
C GLY A 548 28.25 -31.77 -23.51
N GLY A 549 27.94 -32.97 -24.01
CA GLY A 549 27.20 -34.01 -23.28
C GLY A 549 25.66 -33.95 -23.35
N PRO A 550 24.97 -34.95 -22.77
CA PRO A 550 23.52 -35.12 -22.86
C PRO A 550 22.73 -34.08 -22.04
N PRO A 551 21.38 -34.01 -22.15
CA PRO A 551 20.54 -33.17 -21.29
C PRO A 551 20.87 -33.33 -19.80
N SER A 552 20.66 -32.29 -18.98
CA SER A 552 21.03 -32.28 -17.55
C SER A 552 20.44 -33.44 -16.75
N ALA A 553 19.34 -34.05 -17.19
CA ALA A 553 18.78 -35.26 -16.60
C ALA A 553 19.67 -36.50 -16.74
N GLN A 554 20.51 -36.54 -17.78
CA GLN A 554 21.38 -37.64 -18.17
C GLN A 554 22.88 -37.27 -18.11
N ALA A 555 23.23 -36.03 -17.73
CA ALA A 555 24.62 -35.56 -17.60
C ALA A 555 25.37 -36.17 -16.40
N THR A 556 26.66 -36.47 -16.55
CA THR A 556 27.52 -36.96 -15.45
C THR A 556 27.76 -35.88 -14.39
N ILE A 557 28.33 -36.25 -13.23
CA ILE A 557 28.66 -35.30 -12.16
C ILE A 557 29.63 -34.23 -12.67
N GLU A 558 30.71 -34.65 -13.34
CA GLU A 558 31.71 -33.76 -13.95
C GLU A 558 31.07 -32.77 -14.95
N GLN A 559 30.20 -33.26 -15.83
CA GLN A 559 29.48 -32.42 -16.79
C GLN A 559 28.54 -31.40 -16.12
N LEU A 560 27.94 -31.74 -14.98
CA LEU A 560 27.11 -30.80 -14.22
C LEU A 560 27.97 -29.76 -13.51
N GLU A 561 29.12 -30.14 -12.97
CA GLU A 561 30.08 -29.23 -12.33
C GLU A 561 30.68 -28.24 -13.35
N GLU A 562 31.06 -28.70 -14.54
CA GLU A 562 31.53 -27.85 -15.64
C GLU A 562 30.46 -26.86 -16.10
N ARG A 563 29.21 -27.30 -16.27
CA ARG A 563 28.10 -26.40 -16.64
C ARG A 563 27.81 -25.36 -15.57
N ILE A 564 27.95 -25.71 -14.28
CA ILE A 564 27.79 -24.78 -13.16
C ILE A 564 28.94 -23.76 -13.15
N ALA A 565 30.17 -24.19 -13.42
CA ALA A 565 31.31 -23.29 -13.51
C ALA A 565 31.14 -22.32 -14.70
N GLU A 566 30.70 -22.82 -15.85
CA GLU A 566 30.48 -22.03 -17.06
C GLU A 566 29.34 -21.01 -16.88
N ILE A 567 28.18 -21.38 -16.35
CA ILE A 567 27.11 -20.39 -16.14
C ILE A 567 27.47 -19.33 -15.10
N ARG A 568 28.37 -19.63 -14.15
CA ARG A 568 28.87 -18.66 -13.17
C ARG A 568 29.84 -17.65 -13.78
N SER A 569 30.42 -17.94 -14.95
CA SER A 569 31.30 -17.02 -15.67
C SER A 569 30.54 -16.07 -16.61
N TRP A 570 29.22 -16.29 -16.79
CA TRP A 570 28.38 -15.55 -17.74
C TRP A 570 27.87 -14.22 -17.22
#